data_AF-A0A151S5G0-F1
#
_entry.id   AF-A0A151S5G0-F1
#
_cell.length_a   1.000
_cell.length_b   1.000
_cell.length_c   1.000
_cell.angle_alpha   90.00
_cell.angle_beta   90.00
_cell.angle_gamma   90.00
#
_symmetry.space_group_name_H-M   'P 1'
#
loop_
_entity.id
_entity.type
_entity.pdbx_description
1 polymer ?
#
loop_
_entity_poly.entity_id
_entity_poly.type
_entity_poly.pdbx_seq_one_letter_code
_entity_poly.pdbx_strand_id
1 'polypeptide(L)'
;MRLFSAQYATSRPHHITSAALSNLRQQDDESLRHFMERFANVSIKIRNLNPEVALHSMLMALKPGPFVDSLCRHQPTSMDEL
;
A
#
# COMPACT_ATOMS: atom_id res chain seq x y z
N MET A 1 26.78 33.85 -1.71
CA MET A 1 25.38 33.41 -1.50
C MET A 1 24.88 32.75 -2.76
N ARG A 2 24.26 31.56 -2.63
CA ARG A 2 23.54 30.76 -3.65
C ARG A 2 24.36 29.78 -4.50
N LEU A 3 24.71 28.64 -3.91
CA LEU A 3 24.85 27.38 -4.68
C LEU A 3 24.36 26.15 -3.88
N PHE A 4 23.39 26.34 -2.97
CA PHE A 4 22.87 25.24 -2.13
C PHE A 4 21.44 24.79 -2.50
N SER A 5 20.79 25.46 -3.46
CA SER A 5 19.36 25.24 -3.74
C SER A 5 19.06 24.50 -5.04
N ALA A 6 20.07 24.12 -5.82
CA ALA A 6 19.88 23.53 -7.15
C ALA A 6 19.97 21.99 -7.18
N GLN A 7 20.32 21.33 -6.07
CA GLN A 7 20.41 19.85 -6.02
C GLN A 7 19.10 19.16 -5.64
N TYR A 8 18.07 19.92 -5.21
CA TYR A 8 16.76 19.37 -4.85
C TYR A 8 15.71 19.46 -5.96
N ALA A 9 16.02 20.12 -7.08
CA ALA A 9 15.10 20.27 -8.22
C ALA A 9 15.04 19.03 -9.12
N THR A 10 15.83 17.98 -8.85
CA THR A 10 15.84 16.71 -9.61
C THR A 10 15.10 15.58 -8.90
N SER A 11 14.16 15.86 -7.98
CA SER A 11 13.15 14.85 -7.65
C SER A 11 12.24 14.70 -8.88
N ARG A 12 12.67 13.85 -9.81
CA ARG A 12 11.79 13.25 -10.82
C ARG A 12 10.51 12.86 -10.10
N PRO A 13 9.30 13.04 -10.64
CA PRO A 13 8.10 12.55 -9.98
C PRO A 13 8.31 11.06 -9.76
N HIS A 14 8.63 10.68 -8.52
CA HIS A 14 8.99 9.30 -8.21
C HIS A 14 7.75 8.51 -8.53
N HIS A 15 7.81 7.66 -9.55
CA HIS A 15 6.72 6.75 -9.86
C HIS A 15 6.33 6.08 -8.55
N ILE A 16 5.07 6.23 -8.14
CA ILE A 16 4.57 5.52 -6.97
C ILE A 16 4.80 4.04 -7.27
N THR A 17 5.73 3.45 -6.53
CA THR A 17 6.20 2.08 -6.71
C THR A 17 5.50 1.19 -5.69
N SER A 18 5.55 -0.13 -5.84
CA SER A 18 5.04 -1.08 -4.84
C SER A 18 5.53 -0.81 -3.41
N ALA A 19 6.73 -0.23 -3.25
CA ALA A 19 7.25 0.23 -1.96
C ALA A 19 6.41 1.34 -1.28
N ALA A 20 5.49 2.00 -1.99
CA ALA A 20 4.53 2.91 -1.38
C ALA A 20 3.47 2.16 -0.57
N LEU A 21 3.14 0.91 -0.93
CA LEU A 21 2.18 0.08 -0.22
C LEU A 21 2.74 -0.38 1.13
N SER A 22 4.06 -0.64 1.23
CA SER A 22 4.68 -1.02 2.51
C SER A 22 4.70 0.10 3.55
N ASN A 23 4.52 1.36 3.14
CA ASN A 23 4.35 2.48 4.06
C ASN A 23 2.91 2.60 4.58
N LEU A 24 1.94 1.92 3.94
CA LEU A 24 0.59 1.84 4.46
C LEU A 24 0.58 0.81 5.58
N ARG A 25 0.15 1.24 6.76
CA ARG A 25 -0.19 0.34 7.86
C ARG A 25 -1.54 0.78 8.39
N GLN A 26 -2.41 -0.19 8.66
CA GLN A 26 -3.65 0.08 9.36
C GLN A 26 -3.31 0.67 10.73
N GLN A 27 -3.97 1.76 11.13
CA GLN A 27 -3.79 2.41 12.43
C GLN A 27 -4.70 1.77 13.51
N ASP A 28 -4.46 2.03 14.81
CA ASP A 28 -5.21 1.37 15.91
C ASP A 28 -6.66 1.84 15.97
N ASP A 29 -6.86 3.11 15.62
CA ASP A 29 -8.13 3.82 15.54
C ASP A 29 -8.78 3.73 14.16
N GLU A 30 -8.14 3.05 13.20
CA GLU A 30 -8.61 2.99 11.83
C GLU A 30 -9.42 1.72 11.54
N SER A 31 -10.66 1.93 11.11
CA SER A 31 -11.51 0.85 10.59
C SER A 31 -10.89 0.21 9.33
N LEU A 32 -11.09 -1.10 9.16
CA LEU A 32 -10.66 -1.84 7.98
C LEU A 32 -11.10 -1.17 6.66
N ARG A 33 -12.34 -0.65 6.62
CA ARG A 33 -12.88 0.04 5.45
C ARG A 33 -12.05 1.26 5.04
N HIS A 34 -11.73 2.13 5.99
CA HIS A 34 -10.91 3.32 5.72
C HIS A 34 -9.50 2.92 5.25
N PHE A 35 -8.93 1.88 5.86
CA PHE A 35 -7.65 1.35 5.41
C PHE A 35 -7.71 0.86 3.96
N MET A 36 -8.73 0.06 3.60
CA MET A 36 -8.93 -0.45 2.24
C MET A 36 -9.12 0.68 1.22
N GLU A 37 -9.85 1.73 1.57
CA GLU A 37 -10.01 2.93 0.72
C GLU A 37 -8.67 3.63 0.46
N ARG A 38 -7.82 3.80 1.49
CA ARG A 38 -6.46 4.36 1.29
C ARG A 38 -5.57 3.43 0.47
N PHE A 39 -5.63 2.14 0.73
CA PHE A 39 -4.87 1.12 0.02
C PHE A 39 -5.22 1.09 -1.47
N ALA A 40 -6.52 1.10 -1.81
CA ALA A 40 -7.00 1.17 -3.18
C ALA A 40 -6.54 2.46 -3.88
N ASN A 41 -6.65 3.60 -3.20
CA ASN A 41 -6.23 4.90 -3.74
C ASN A 41 -4.73 4.97 -4.06
N VAL A 42 -3.87 4.29 -3.29
CA VAL A 42 -2.44 4.19 -3.59
C VAL A 42 -2.19 3.17 -4.69
N SER A 43 -2.87 2.02 -4.64
CA SER A 43 -2.72 0.93 -5.62
C SER A 43 -3.05 1.38 -7.05
N ILE A 44 -4.13 2.15 -7.25
CA ILE A 44 -4.54 2.70 -8.56
C ILE A 44 -3.48 3.66 -9.13
N LYS A 45 -2.66 4.29 -8.28
CA LYS A 45 -1.59 5.19 -8.73
C LYS A 45 -0.32 4.45 -9.16
N ILE A 46 -0.20 3.16 -8.85
CA ILE A 46 0.95 2.31 -9.22
C ILE A 46 0.66 1.69 -10.59
N ARG A 47 1.42 2.08 -11.62
CA ARG A 47 1.32 1.46 -12.95
C ARG A 47 1.90 0.04 -12.91
N ASN A 48 1.22 -0.92 -13.52
CA ASN A 48 1.62 -2.33 -13.60
C ASN A 48 1.87 -2.98 -12.23
N LEU A 49 1.06 -2.65 -11.23
CA LEU A 49 1.11 -3.30 -9.93
C LEU A 49 0.81 -4.81 -10.09
N ASN A 50 1.73 -5.66 -9.64
CA ASN A 50 1.48 -7.10 -9.58
C ASN A 50 0.42 -7.37 -8.49
N PRO A 51 -0.72 -8.02 -8.81
CA PRO A 51 -1.75 -8.36 -7.84
C PRO A 51 -1.25 -9.17 -6.64
N GLU A 52 -0.29 -10.08 -6.83
CA GLU A 52 0.32 -10.87 -5.75
C GLU A 52 1.11 -9.97 -4.78
N VAL A 53 1.83 -8.98 -5.32
CA VAL A 53 2.59 -8.01 -4.53
C VAL A 53 1.63 -7.09 -3.78
N ALA A 54 0.51 -6.69 -4.40
CA ALA A 54 -0.53 -5.92 -3.75
C ALA A 54 -1.14 -6.69 -2.58
N LEU A 55 -1.55 -7.94 -2.82
CA LEU A 55 -2.13 -8.81 -1.80
C LEU A 55 -1.17 -9.03 -0.64
N HIS A 56 0.09 -9.38 -0.93
CA HIS A 56 1.12 -9.55 0.09
C HIS A 56 1.33 -8.28 0.91
N SER A 57 1.43 -7.12 0.24
CA SER A 57 1.59 -5.83 0.92
C SER A 57 0.40 -5.51 1.82
N MET A 58 -0.83 -5.79 1.35
CA MET A 58 -2.05 -5.57 2.15
C MET A 58 -2.04 -6.45 3.41
N LEU A 59 -1.74 -7.74 3.28
CA LEU A 59 -1.70 -8.67 4.42
C LEU A 59 -0.66 -8.24 5.47
N MET A 60 0.49 -7.69 5.05
CA MET A 60 1.52 -7.17 5.96
C MET A 60 1.17 -5.80 6.57
N ALA A 61 0.31 -5.03 5.90
CA ALA A 61 -0.13 -3.71 6.35
C ALA A 61 -1.30 -3.78 7.33
N LEU A 62 -2.12 -4.84 7.26
CA LEU A 62 -3.25 -5.07 8.15
C LEU A 62 -2.80 -5.42 9.57
N LYS A 63 -3.63 -5.07 10.55
CA LYS A 63 -3.41 -5.52 11.93
C LYS A 63 -3.78 -6.97 12.09
N PRO A 64 -3.03 -7.73 12.90
CA PRO A 64 -3.47 -9.05 13.35
C PRO A 64 -4.87 -8.95 13.95
N GLY A 65 -5.77 -9.83 13.52
CA GLY A 65 -7.15 -9.82 13.96
C GLY A 65 -8.00 -10.79 13.16
N PRO A 66 -9.30 -10.93 13.52
CA PRO A 66 -10.16 -11.97 12.97
C PRO A 66 -10.25 -11.95 11.43
N PHE A 67 -10.15 -10.76 10.83
CA PHE A 67 -10.13 -10.59 9.38
C PHE A 67 -8.87 -11.19 8.75
N VAL A 68 -7.68 -10.82 9.22
CA VAL A 68 -6.41 -11.40 8.72
C VAL A 68 -6.36 -12.90 8.99
N ASP A 69 -6.84 -13.36 10.14
CA ASP A 69 -6.91 -14.78 10.46
C ASP A 69 -7.81 -15.56 9.49
N SER A 70 -8.94 -14.97 9.08
CA SER A 70 -9.83 -15.57 8.10
C SER A 70 -9.22 -15.61 6.69
N LEU A 71 -8.47 -14.58 6.31
CA LEU A 71 -7.73 -14.53 5.04
C LEU A 71 -6.59 -15.53 5.01
N CYS A 72 -5.89 -15.75 6.12
CA CYS A 72 -4.87 -16.80 6.19
C CYS A 72 -5.47 -18.21 6.04
N ARG A 73 -6.73 -18.41 6.47
CA ARG A 73 -7.44 -19.69 6.31
C ARG A 73 -8.01 -19.88 4.90
N HIS A 74 -8.47 -18.80 4.28
CA HIS A 74 -9.02 -18.78 2.92
C HIS A 74 -8.24 -17.75 2.12
N GLN A 75 -7.04 -18.14 1.68
CA GLN A 75 -6.15 -17.23 1.00
C GLN A 75 -6.81 -16.79 -0.31
N PRO A 76 -7.17 -15.51 -0.46
CA PRO A 76 -7.76 -15.02 -1.69
C PRO A 76 -6.70 -15.06 -2.78
N THR A 77 -7.12 -15.42 -3.99
CA THR A 77 -6.23 -15.55 -5.15
C THR A 77 -5.97 -14.20 -5.80
N SER A 78 -6.85 -13.22 -5.57
CA SER A 78 -6.74 -11.87 -6.10
C SER A 78 -7.36 -10.84 -5.17
N MET A 79 -7.04 -9.57 -5.40
CA MET A 79 -7.66 -8.45 -4.68
C MET A 79 -9.16 -8.32 -4.95
N ASP A 80 -9.68 -8.89 -6.05
CA ASP A 80 -11.09 -8.81 -6.42
C ASP A 80 -11.98 -9.81 -5.66
N GLU A 81 -11.37 -10.78 -4.97
CA GLU A 81 -12.08 -11.80 -4.17
C GLU A 81 -12.32 -11.37 -2.71
N LEU A 82 -11.86 -10.17 -2.33
CA LEU A 82 -11.96 -9.56 -1.00
C LEU A 82 -13.19 -8.66 -0.87
#